data_AF-A0A372ZXZ4-F1
#
_entry.id   AF-A0A372ZXZ4-F1
#
_cell.length_a   1.000
_cell.length_b   1.000
_cell.length_c   1.000
_cell.angle_alpha   90.00
_cell.angle_beta   90.00
_cell.angle_gamma   90.00
#
_symmetry.space_group_name_H-M   'P 1'
#
loop_
_entity.id
_entity.type
_entity.pdbx_description
1 polymer ?
#
loop_
_entity_poly.entity_id
_entity_poly.type
_entity_poly.pdbx_seq_one_letter_code
_entity_poly.pdbx_strand_id
1 'polypeptide(L)'
;MHLAYPAVLAALLFSVGVYGVLARRNAVLVLMSVELMLNAVNLNLVAFDAWLRDSLHAGQALTLFTITVAAAEVGLGLAIVLLLFRARGTADIDRATALGDPGEALAVEETPVGAGTPTGAEALKGQAAA
;
A
#
# COMPACT_ATOMS: atom_id res chain seq x y z
N MET A 1 21.55 -11.00 -27.16
CA MET A 1 20.15 -10.65 -26.84
C MET A 1 19.94 -9.18 -27.11
N HIS A 2 18.81 -8.78 -27.71
CA HIS A 2 18.53 -7.35 -27.90
C HIS A 2 18.15 -6.74 -26.55
N LEU A 3 18.84 -5.68 -26.11
CA LEU A 3 18.64 -5.05 -24.79
C LEU A 3 17.21 -4.54 -24.58
N ALA A 4 16.51 -4.21 -25.68
CA ALA A 4 15.13 -3.75 -25.63
C ALA A 4 14.17 -4.71 -24.92
N TYR A 5 14.32 -6.04 -25.10
CA TYR A 5 13.40 -7.01 -24.48
C TYR A 5 13.46 -7.01 -22.94
N PRO A 6 14.63 -7.23 -22.30
CA PRO A 6 14.70 -7.19 -20.84
C PRO A 6 14.44 -5.78 -20.28
N ALA A 7 14.82 -4.70 -20.99
CA ALA A 7 14.56 -3.34 -20.54
C ALA A 7 13.05 -3.02 -20.53
N VAL A 8 12.32 -3.40 -21.58
CA VAL A 8 10.86 -3.24 -21.62
C VAL A 8 10.18 -4.12 -20.57
N LEU A 9 10.63 -5.36 -20.40
CA LEU A 9 10.11 -6.23 -19.34
C LEU A 9 10.33 -5.63 -17.94
N ALA A 10 11.53 -5.13 -17.66
CA ALA A 10 11.82 -4.45 -16.40
C ALA A 10 10.93 -3.22 -16.21
N ALA A 11 10.74 -2.38 -17.23
CA ALA A 11 9.85 -1.22 -17.15
C ALA A 11 8.39 -1.61 -16.87
N LEU A 12 7.89 -2.68 -17.50
CA LEU A 12 6.55 -3.20 -17.25
C LEU A 12 6.40 -3.74 -15.83
N LEU A 13 7.36 -4.55 -15.36
CA LEU A 13 7.34 -5.09 -14.00
C LEU A 13 7.40 -3.98 -12.94
N PHE A 14 8.25 -2.97 -13.16
CA PHE A 14 8.33 -1.80 -12.29
C PHE A 14 7.01 -1.04 -12.25
N SER A 15 6.37 -0.83 -13.41
CA SER A 15 5.07 -0.15 -13.51
C SER A 15 3.95 -0.92 -12.80
N VAL A 16 3.94 -2.26 -12.90
CA VAL A 16 3.02 -3.12 -12.16
C VAL A 16 3.26 -3.03 -10.66
N GLY A 17 4.53 -2.98 -10.24
CA GLY A 17 4.90 -2.76 -8.84
C GLY A 17 4.41 -1.40 -8.32
N VAL A 18 4.63 -0.32 -9.07
CA VAL A 18 4.10 1.02 -8.75
C VAL A 18 2.58 1.00 -8.63
N TYR A 19 1.88 0.40 -9.59
CA TYR A 19 0.43 0.24 -9.51
C TYR A 19 0.02 -0.55 -8.25
N GLY A 20 0.74 -1.61 -7.91
CA GLY A 20 0.51 -2.39 -6.71
C GLY A 20 0.67 -1.56 -5.43
N VAL A 21 1.70 -0.73 -5.33
CA VAL A 21 1.91 0.18 -4.18
C VAL A 21 0.74 1.15 -4.03
N LEU A 22 0.23 1.70 -5.13
CA LEU A 22 -0.85 2.70 -5.10
C LEU A 22 -2.25 2.09 -4.91
N ALA A 23 -2.49 0.88 -5.40
CA ALA A 23 -3.83 0.28 -5.44
C ALA A 23 -4.13 -0.65 -4.27
N ARG A 24 -3.11 -1.12 -3.52
CA ARG A 24 -3.29 -2.13 -2.47
C ARG A 24 -3.42 -1.47 -1.10
N ARG A 25 -4.47 -1.87 -0.37
CA ARG A 25 -4.69 -1.46 1.03
C ARG A 25 -4.05 -2.39 2.05
N ASN A 26 -3.86 -3.65 1.70
CA ASN A 26 -3.19 -4.61 2.58
C ASN A 26 -1.68 -4.35 2.57
N ALA A 27 -1.12 -4.03 3.73
CA ALA A 27 0.30 -3.71 3.90
C ALA A 27 1.23 -4.81 3.38
N VAL A 28 0.86 -6.09 3.49
CA VAL A 28 1.65 -7.21 2.93
C VAL A 28 1.68 -7.13 1.39
N LEU A 29 0.56 -6.80 0.76
CA LEU A 29 0.49 -6.67 -0.70
C LEU A 29 1.27 -5.44 -1.19
N VAL A 30 1.34 -4.37 -0.39
CA VAL A 30 2.19 -3.21 -0.66
C VAL A 30 3.67 -3.63 -0.62
N LEU A 31 4.10 -4.35 0.43
CA LEU A 31 5.48 -4.87 0.52
C LEU A 31 5.84 -5.76 -0.68
N MET A 32 4.96 -6.69 -1.06
CA MET A 32 5.16 -7.52 -2.26
C MET A 32 5.29 -6.70 -3.55
N SER A 33 4.61 -5.56 -3.63
CA SER A 33 4.68 -4.66 -4.78
C SER A 33 6.02 -3.91 -4.83
N VAL A 34 6.56 -3.49 -3.68
CA VAL A 34 7.92 -2.92 -3.56
C VAL A 34 8.98 -3.96 -3.95
N GLU A 35 8.85 -5.20 -3.50
CA GLU A 35 9.74 -6.29 -3.89
C GLU A 35 9.73 -6.54 -5.40
N LEU A 36 8.56 -6.44 -6.04
CA LEU A 36 8.46 -6.54 -7.50
C LEU A 36 9.20 -5.38 -8.21
N MET A 37 9.11 -4.16 -7.67
CA MET A 37 9.87 -3.01 -8.18
C MET A 37 11.37 -3.23 -8.06
N LEU A 38 11.87 -3.71 -6.92
CA LEU A 38 13.29 -4.02 -6.72
C LEU A 38 13.78 -5.15 -7.64
N ASN A 39 12.95 -6.17 -7.88
CA ASN A 39 13.26 -7.23 -8.87
C ASN A 39 13.34 -6.70 -10.31
N ALA A 40 12.50 -5.72 -10.67
CA ALA A 40 12.59 -5.07 -11.96
C ALA A 40 13.90 -4.29 -12.14
N VAL A 41 14.36 -3.59 -11.08
CA VAL A 41 15.66 -2.90 -11.08
C VAL A 41 16.80 -3.92 -11.23
N ASN A 42 16.77 -5.03 -10.50
CA ASN A 42 17.77 -6.11 -10.60
C ASN A 42 17.84 -6.71 -12.00
N LEU A 43 16.69 -6.98 -12.62
CA LEU A 43 16.63 -7.44 -14.01
C LEU A 43 17.32 -6.46 -14.95
N ASN A 44 17.10 -5.16 -14.75
CA ASN A 44 17.71 -4.13 -15.57
C ASN A 44 19.24 -4.09 -15.38
N LEU A 45 19.73 -4.16 -14.13
CA LEU A 45 21.16 -4.20 -13.82
C LEU A 45 21.87 -5.38 -14.50
N VAL A 46 21.32 -6.58 -14.39
CA VAL A 46 21.87 -7.79 -15.03
C VAL A 46 21.81 -7.69 -16.55
N ALA A 47 20.74 -7.14 -17.12
CA ALA A 47 20.59 -7.00 -18.56
C ALA A 47 21.60 -6.00 -19.17
N PHE A 48 21.84 -4.88 -18.49
CA PHE A 48 22.84 -3.90 -18.90
C PHE A 48 24.26 -4.45 -18.74
N ASP A 49 24.57 -5.16 -17.65
CA ASP A 49 25.86 -5.82 -17.46
C ASP A 49 26.18 -6.79 -18.62
N ALA A 50 25.22 -7.65 -18.94
CA ALA A 50 25.34 -8.63 -20.04
C ALA A 50 25.44 -7.97 -21.42
N TRP A 51 24.83 -6.80 -21.61
CA TRP A 51 24.90 -6.07 -22.89
C TRP A 51 26.20 -5.28 -23.06
N LEU A 52 26.66 -4.58 -22.01
CA LEU A 52 27.93 -3.82 -22.04
C LEU A 52 29.15 -4.75 -22.06
N ARG A 53 29.00 -6.02 -21.64
CA ARG A 53 30.09 -6.97 -21.45
C ARG A 53 31.14 -6.42 -20.48
N ASP A 54 30.66 -5.85 -19.38
CA ASP A 54 31.53 -5.28 -18.37
C ASP A 54 32.45 -6.35 -17.79
N SER A 55 33.77 -6.13 -17.91
CA SER A 55 34.81 -7.04 -17.40
C SER A 55 34.74 -7.18 -15.87
N LEU A 56 34.24 -6.16 -15.18
CA LEU A 56 34.14 -6.11 -13.73
C LEU A 56 32.81 -6.67 -13.19
N HIS A 57 31.86 -6.98 -14.08
CA HIS A 57 30.53 -7.49 -13.74
C HIS A 57 29.82 -6.66 -12.66
N ALA A 58 29.99 -5.34 -12.70
CA ALA A 58 29.51 -4.45 -11.64
C ALA A 58 27.98 -4.50 -11.48
N GLY A 59 27.23 -4.69 -12.58
CA GLY A 59 25.77 -4.79 -12.52
C GLY A 59 25.30 -6.08 -11.83
N GLN A 60 26.03 -7.19 -12.02
CA GLN A 60 25.76 -8.44 -11.31
C GLN A 60 26.12 -8.34 -9.82
N ALA A 61 27.27 -7.72 -9.50
CA ALA A 61 27.67 -7.49 -8.11
C ALA A 61 26.63 -6.64 -7.36
N LEU A 62 26.20 -5.52 -7.96
CA LEU A 62 25.18 -4.65 -7.38
C LEU A 62 23.84 -5.39 -7.18
N THR A 63 23.45 -6.25 -8.13
CA THR A 63 22.24 -7.08 -8.02
C THR A 63 22.26 -7.98 -6.79
N LEU A 64 23.40 -8.62 -6.47
CA LEU A 64 23.53 -9.45 -5.28
C LEU A 64 23.38 -8.63 -3.98
N PHE A 65 23.95 -7.43 -3.95
CA PHE A 65 23.74 -6.50 -2.83
C PHE A 65 22.27 -6.11 -2.68
N THR A 66 21.61 -5.74 -3.77
CA THR A 66 20.18 -5.39 -3.75
C THR A 66 19.31 -6.54 -3.28
N ILE A 67 19.58 -7.79 -3.69
CA ILE A 67 18.86 -8.98 -3.19
C ILE A 67 19.05 -9.13 -1.66
N THR A 68 20.26 -8.89 -1.17
CA THR A 68 20.57 -9.00 0.26
C THR A 68 19.86 -7.91 1.07
N VAL A 69 19.82 -6.68 0.55
CA VAL A 69 19.08 -5.56 1.14
C VAL A 69 17.57 -5.83 1.12
N ALA A 70 17.03 -6.33 0.01
CA ALA A 70 15.62 -6.70 -0.11
C ALA A 70 15.24 -7.78 0.91
N ALA A 71 16.08 -8.81 1.10
CA ALA A 71 15.85 -9.82 2.13
C ALA A 71 15.79 -9.22 3.55
N ALA A 72 16.65 -8.25 3.85
CA ALA A 72 16.62 -7.53 5.12
C ALA A 72 15.36 -6.64 5.25
N GLU A 73 14.96 -5.96 4.17
CA GLU A 73 13.79 -5.10 4.12
C GLU A 73 12.49 -5.89 4.32
N VAL A 74 12.29 -7.03 3.64
CA VAL A 74 11.11 -7.88 3.84
C VAL A 74 11.02 -8.38 5.28
N GLY A 75 12.15 -8.76 5.88
CA GLY A 75 12.20 -9.16 7.29
C GLY A 75 11.72 -8.04 8.22
N LEU A 76 12.21 -6.81 8.01
CA LEU A 76 11.80 -5.63 8.77
C LEU A 76 10.34 -5.25 8.51
N GLY A 77 9.93 -5.22 7.24
CA GLY A 77 8.59 -4.85 6.81
C GLY A 77 7.53 -5.80 7.38
N LEU A 78 7.75 -7.12 7.30
CA LEU A 78 6.84 -8.09 7.89
C LEU A 78 6.78 -7.97 9.41
N ALA A 79 7.90 -7.73 10.09
CA ALA A 79 7.90 -7.50 11.53
C ALA A 79 7.02 -6.30 11.92
N ILE A 80 7.12 -5.19 11.18
CA ILE A 80 6.29 -4.00 11.37
C ILE A 80 4.80 -4.32 11.11
N VAL A 81 4.49 -5.02 10.01
CA VAL A 81 3.11 -5.41 9.68
C VAL A 81 2.51 -6.32 10.76
N LEU A 82 3.27 -7.28 11.29
CA LEU A 82 2.82 -8.15 12.37
C LEU A 82 2.59 -7.38 13.68
N LEU A 83 3.46 -6.42 14.00
CA LEU A 83 3.28 -5.52 15.15
C LEU A 83 2.00 -4.69 15.01
N LEU A 84 1.76 -4.12 13.83
CA LEU A 84 0.55 -3.36 13.52
C LEU A 84 -0.70 -4.23 13.64
N PHE A 85 -0.66 -5.43 13.05
CA PHE A 85 -1.76 -6.39 13.11
C PHE A 85 -2.07 -6.81 14.55
N ARG A 86 -1.03 -7.04 15.38
CA ARG A 86 -1.21 -7.37 16.80
C ARG A 86 -1.84 -6.21 17.59
N ALA A 87 -1.53 -4.97 17.23
CA ALA A 87 -2.07 -3.79 17.92
C ALA A 87 -3.48 -3.40 17.46
N ARG A 88 -3.84 -3.63 16.18
CA ARG A 88 -5.09 -3.12 15.57
C ARG A 88 -6.03 -4.20 15.02
N GLY A 89 -5.61 -5.46 14.98
CA GLY A 89 -6.37 -6.57 14.41
C GLY A 89 -6.53 -6.54 12.88
N THR A 90 -5.82 -5.64 12.19
CA THR A 90 -5.89 -5.47 10.73
C THR A 90 -4.55 -5.04 10.15
N ALA A 91 -4.27 -5.45 8.92
CA ALA A 91 -3.12 -5.03 8.11
C ALA A 91 -3.52 -4.02 7.02
N ASP A 92 -4.69 -3.40 7.15
CA ASP A 92 -5.16 -2.33 6.28
C ASP A 92 -4.41 -1.02 6.58
N ILE A 93 -3.64 -0.53 5.61
CA ILE A 93 -2.79 0.66 5.73
C ILE A 93 -3.62 1.95 5.85
N ASP A 94 -4.82 1.99 5.28
CA ASP A 94 -5.71 3.16 5.35
C ASP A 94 -6.22 3.40 6.78
N ARG A 95 -6.13 2.38 7.65
CA ARG A 95 -6.50 2.46 9.07
C ARG A 95 -5.35 2.87 9.98
N ALA A 96 -4.15 3.10 9.44
CA ALA A 96 -2.97 3.52 10.20
C ALA A 96 -2.91 5.04 10.43
N THR A 97 -4.03 5.68 10.78
CA THR A 97 -4.17 7.15 10.87
C THR A 97 -3.94 7.74 12.26
N ALA A 98 -3.29 7.02 13.17
CA ALA A 98 -3.11 7.46 14.57
C ALA A 98 -2.27 8.75 14.74
N LEU A 99 -1.59 9.19 13.66
CA LEU A 99 -0.83 10.45 13.60
C LEU A 99 -1.53 11.49 12.72
N GLY A 100 -2.72 11.21 12.18
CA GLY A 100 -3.49 12.13 11.36
C GLY A 100 -4.20 13.20 12.20
N ASP A 101 -4.54 14.33 11.57
CA ASP A 101 -5.19 15.43 12.26
C ASP A 101 -6.60 15.00 12.75
N PRO A 102 -6.98 15.32 14.00
CA PRO A 102 -8.25 14.91 14.60
C PRO A 102 -9.52 15.38 13.84
N GLY A 103 -9.40 16.29 12.89
CA GLY A 103 -10.50 16.86 12.13
C GLY A 103 -11.08 15.96 11.04
N GLU A 104 -10.36 14.93 10.60
CA GLU A 104 -10.76 14.08 9.46
C GLU A 104 -11.66 12.90 9.86
N ALA A 105 -11.58 12.46 11.12
CA ALA A 105 -12.39 11.36 11.65
C ALA A 105 -13.87 11.73 11.90
N LEU A 106 -14.18 13.03 11.98
CA LEU A 106 -15.54 13.55 12.25
C LEU A 106 -16.40 13.68 10.97
N ALA A 107 -15.84 13.49 9.78
CA ALA A 107 -16.56 13.66 8.52
C ALA A 107 -17.23 12.37 7.99
N VAL A 108 -17.01 11.22 8.66
CA VAL A 108 -17.48 9.91 8.18
C VAL A 108 -18.74 9.41 8.88
N GLU A 109 -19.25 10.12 9.89
CA GLU A 109 -20.50 9.77 10.58
C GLU A 109 -21.64 10.75 10.23
N GLU A 110 -22.03 10.82 8.95
CA GLU A 110 -23.40 11.25 8.63
C GLU A 110 -24.35 10.06 8.76
N THR A 111 -24.90 9.88 9.96
CA THR A 111 -26.19 9.20 10.12
C THR A 111 -27.32 10.21 9.86
N PRO A 112 -28.42 9.80 9.20
CA PRO A 112 -29.32 10.71 8.52
C PRO A 112 -30.13 11.54 9.50
N VAL A 113 -29.99 12.87 9.42
CA VAL A 113 -30.92 13.83 10.03
C VAL A 113 -32.27 13.70 9.33
N GLY A 114 -33.16 12.92 9.92
CA GLY A 114 -34.48 12.69 9.35
C GLY A 114 -35.40 11.73 10.11
N ALA A 115 -35.25 11.58 11.42
CA ALA A 115 -36.27 10.95 12.25
C ALA A 115 -36.97 12.05 13.06
N GLY A 116 -38.15 12.46 12.59
CA GLY A 116 -38.98 13.44 13.27
C GLY A 116 -39.38 12.95 14.66
N THR A 117 -38.84 13.59 15.69
CA THR A 117 -39.36 13.51 17.05
C THR A 117 -40.52 14.52 17.15
N PRO A 118 -41.78 14.09 17.37
CA PRO A 118 -42.86 15.05 17.53
C PRO A 118 -42.64 15.81 18.84
N THR A 119 -42.41 17.12 18.72
CA THR A 119 -42.42 18.05 19.84
C THR A 119 -43.78 17.98 20.55
N GLY A 120 -43.77 17.88 21.88
CA GLY A 120 -44.92 17.64 22.76
C GLY A 120 -46.10 18.63 22.69
N ALA A 121 -46.12 19.53 21.70
CA ALA A 121 -47.27 20.34 21.35
C ALA A 121 -48.34 19.56 20.55
N GLU A 122 -47.98 18.48 19.84
CA GLU A 122 -48.96 17.68 19.06
C GLU A 122 -49.70 16.63 19.90
N ALA A 123 -49.13 16.14 21.00
CA ALA A 123 -49.75 15.14 21.86
C ALA A 123 -50.99 15.66 22.62
N LEU A 124 -51.04 16.96 22.92
CA LEU A 124 -52.13 17.57 23.70
C LEU A 124 -53.37 17.91 22.85
N LYS A 125 -53.25 17.98 21.52
CA LYS A 125 -54.40 18.28 20.65
C LYS A 125 -55.32 17.09 20.39
N GLY A 126 -54.88 15.86 20.68
CA GLY A 126 -55.65 14.63 20.46
C GLY A 126 -56.56 14.20 21.62
N GLN A 127 -56.39 14.74 22.82
CA GLN A 127 -57.18 14.33 24.01
C GLN A 127 -58.38 15.24 24.33
N ALA A 128 -58.57 16.34 23.59
CA ALA A 128 -59.70 17.26 23.81
C ALA A 128 -60.93 16.97 22.92
N ALA A 129 -60.94 15.86 22.18
CA ALA A 129 -62.00 15.53 21.22
C ALA A 129 -62.59 14.11 21.38
N ALA A 130 -62.62 13.59 22.62
CA ALA A 130 -63.36 12.37 22.97
C ALA A 130 -64.25 12.61 24.19
#